data_AF-A0A6B3DN86-F1
#
_entry.id   AF-A0A6B3DN86-F1
#
_cell.length_a   1.000
_cell.length_b   1.000
_cell.length_c   1.000
_cell.angle_alpha   90.00
_cell.angle_beta   90.00
_cell.angle_gamma   90.00
#
_symmetry.space_group_name_H-M   'P 1'
#
loop_
_entity.id
_entity.type
_entity.pdbx_description
1 polymer ?
#
loop_
_entity_poly.entity_id
_entity_poly.type
_entity_poly.pdbx_seq_one_letter_code
_entity_poly.pdbx_strand_id
1 'polypeptide(L)'
;MPTADKYGQSIGLWQMTDAPSIPDAIAAIAAGVIPRAVLRFASASARGATLVGDYAPVDGMLTWLDDVKRLELRVSGAWSVVAVGNRAWTTIGLASGWSHNGNDNGDLQYRIVNLFGEDTIMFRGSIARTTWPTSVPQWWVLTSTPLPAAARPTTKRTFLVSCSDTNSDRIALKVDYGADGVISLWGTGASAKPPWVSFNGTFVSL
;
A
#
# COMPACT_ATOMS: atom_id res chain seq x y z
N MET A 1 -4.51 -42.45 -19.67
CA MET A 1 -4.89 -41.13 -19.12
C MET A 1 -3.75 -40.66 -18.23
N PRO A 2 -3.34 -39.38 -18.31
CA PRO A 2 -2.29 -38.84 -17.44
C PRO A 2 -2.66 -39.04 -15.96
N THR A 3 -1.73 -39.51 -15.14
CA THR A 3 -1.95 -39.55 -13.69
C THR A 3 -1.86 -38.13 -13.15
N ALA A 4 -2.79 -37.73 -12.28
CA ALA A 4 -2.73 -36.43 -11.63
C ALA A 4 -1.53 -36.34 -10.68
N ASP A 5 -1.01 -35.13 -10.47
CA ASP A 5 0.01 -34.90 -9.46
C ASP A 5 -0.46 -35.23 -8.04
N LYS A 6 0.49 -35.60 -7.19
CA LYS A 6 0.24 -35.97 -5.78
C LYS A 6 -0.31 -34.84 -4.91
N TYR A 7 -0.26 -33.60 -5.38
CA TYR A 7 -0.75 -32.43 -4.66
C TYR A 7 -2.19 -32.07 -5.05
N GLY A 8 -2.84 -32.88 -5.90
CA GLY A 8 -4.24 -32.68 -6.30
C GLY A 8 -4.44 -31.46 -7.18
N GLN A 9 -3.38 -30.94 -7.81
CA GLN A 9 -3.46 -29.75 -8.63
C GLN A 9 -4.00 -30.06 -10.03
N SER A 10 -4.18 -31.33 -10.41
CA SER A 10 -4.57 -31.75 -11.76
C SER A 10 -3.52 -31.36 -12.81
N ILE A 11 -2.22 -31.43 -12.46
CA ILE A 11 -1.15 -31.47 -13.46
C ILE A 11 -1.11 -32.88 -14.03
N GLY A 12 -1.26 -33.02 -15.34
CA GLY A 12 -1.11 -34.31 -16.01
C GLY A 12 0.35 -34.75 -16.00
N LEU A 13 0.64 -35.86 -15.33
CA LEU A 13 1.95 -36.50 -15.38
C LEU A 13 1.99 -37.50 -16.52
N TRP A 14 3.05 -37.40 -17.31
CA TRP A 14 3.27 -38.32 -18.43
C TRP A 14 3.48 -39.75 -17.93
N GLN A 15 2.89 -40.73 -18.61
CA GLN A 15 2.96 -42.13 -18.22
C GLN A 15 3.92 -42.90 -19.13
N MET A 16 4.52 -43.98 -18.61
CA MET A 16 5.41 -44.86 -19.39
C MET A 16 4.69 -45.58 -20.55
N THR A 17 3.35 -45.56 -20.57
CA THR A 17 2.52 -46.10 -21.64
C THR A 17 2.34 -45.14 -22.82
N ASP A 18 2.72 -43.88 -22.67
CA ASP A 18 2.59 -42.87 -23.72
C ASP A 18 3.81 -42.93 -24.66
N ALA A 19 3.62 -42.63 -25.95
CA ALA A 19 4.72 -42.65 -26.91
C ALA A 19 5.80 -41.62 -26.52
N PRO A 20 7.10 -41.97 -26.55
CA PRO A 20 8.15 -41.07 -26.10
C PRO A 20 8.31 -39.88 -27.06
N SER A 21 7.85 -38.71 -26.61
CA SER A 21 7.96 -37.39 -27.25
C SER A 21 8.30 -36.31 -26.23
N ILE A 22 9.60 -35.99 -26.08
CA ILE A 22 10.06 -34.95 -25.15
C ILE A 22 9.32 -33.60 -25.35
N PRO A 23 9.02 -33.16 -26.60
CA PRO A 23 8.22 -31.96 -26.82
C PRO A 23 6.84 -31.99 -26.14
N ASP A 24 6.12 -33.11 -26.23
CA ASP A 24 4.77 -33.24 -25.65
C ASP A 24 4.82 -33.26 -24.12
N ALA A 25 5.86 -33.87 -23.55
CA ALA A 25 6.14 -33.85 -22.12
C ALA A 25 6.31 -32.43 -21.59
N ILE A 26 7.15 -31.65 -22.27
CA ILE A 26 7.47 -30.29 -21.90
C ILE A 26 6.22 -29.42 -22.06
N ALA A 27 5.44 -29.63 -23.12
CA ALA A 27 4.17 -28.93 -23.34
C ALA A 27 3.16 -29.22 -22.22
N ALA A 28 3.01 -30.47 -21.78
CA ALA A 28 2.12 -30.85 -20.69
C ALA A 28 2.54 -30.24 -19.34
N ILE A 29 3.84 -30.24 -19.04
CA ILE A 29 4.39 -29.58 -17.84
C ILE A 29 4.17 -28.07 -17.92
N ALA A 30 4.48 -27.45 -19.06
CA ALA A 30 4.28 -26.02 -19.26
C ALA A 30 2.81 -25.63 -19.07
N ALA A 31 1.88 -26.37 -19.69
CA ALA A 31 0.44 -26.14 -19.57
C ALA A 31 -0.09 -26.35 -18.14
N GLY A 32 0.49 -27.29 -17.37
CA GLY A 32 0.10 -27.55 -15.98
C GLY A 32 0.75 -26.61 -14.95
N VAL A 33 1.96 -26.12 -15.21
CA VAL A 33 2.76 -25.37 -14.22
C VAL A 33 2.67 -23.87 -14.47
N ILE A 34 2.77 -23.41 -15.71
CA ILE A 34 2.82 -21.97 -16.03
C ILE A 34 1.57 -21.23 -15.54
N PRO A 35 0.32 -21.72 -15.74
CA PRO A 35 -0.87 -21.01 -15.26
C PRO A 35 -0.96 -20.94 -13.72
N ARG A 36 -0.25 -21.82 -13.01
CA ARG A 36 -0.21 -21.91 -11.54
C ARG A 36 0.99 -21.18 -10.95
N ALA A 37 1.94 -20.74 -11.78
CA ALA A 37 3.06 -19.90 -11.38
C ALA A 37 2.65 -18.41 -11.38
N VAL A 38 3.53 -17.57 -10.84
CA VAL A 38 3.36 -16.11 -10.96
C VAL A 38 3.80 -15.67 -12.36
N LEU A 39 2.85 -15.35 -13.22
CA LEU A 39 3.13 -14.83 -14.57
C LEU A 39 3.65 -13.40 -14.48
N ARG A 40 4.68 -13.03 -15.23
CA ARG A 40 5.25 -11.68 -15.19
C ARG A 40 4.90 -10.91 -16.46
N PHE A 41 4.42 -9.68 -16.29
CA PHE A 41 4.05 -8.77 -17.39
C PHE A 41 4.67 -7.40 -17.18
N ALA A 42 4.94 -6.69 -18.28
CA ALA A 42 5.43 -5.32 -18.22
C ALA A 42 4.41 -4.36 -17.59
N SER A 43 3.11 -4.53 -17.88
CA SER A 43 2.02 -3.70 -17.38
C SER A 43 0.67 -4.43 -17.38
N ALA A 44 -0.34 -3.83 -16.77
CA ALA A 44 -1.72 -4.35 -16.80
C ALA A 44 -2.26 -4.45 -18.23
N SER A 45 -1.94 -3.47 -19.09
CA SER A 45 -2.35 -3.47 -20.50
C SER A 45 -1.67 -4.59 -21.29
N ALA A 46 -0.37 -4.82 -21.05
CA ALA A 46 0.36 -5.93 -21.67
C ALA A 46 -0.26 -7.28 -21.27
N ARG A 47 -0.57 -7.47 -19.98
CA ARG A 47 -1.30 -8.66 -19.51
C ARG A 47 -2.64 -8.83 -20.22
N GLY A 48 -3.44 -7.76 -20.32
CA GLY A 48 -4.74 -7.80 -20.98
C GLY A 48 -4.67 -8.17 -22.47
N ALA A 49 -3.59 -7.78 -23.15
CA ALA A 49 -3.35 -8.14 -24.54
C ALA A 49 -2.84 -9.58 -24.71
N THR A 50 -2.08 -10.12 -23.74
CA THR A 50 -1.52 -11.48 -23.80
C THR A 50 -2.53 -12.55 -23.38
N LEU A 51 -3.31 -12.30 -22.32
CA LEU A 51 -4.24 -13.27 -21.75
C LEU A 51 -5.61 -13.19 -22.46
N VAL A 52 -5.67 -13.71 -23.67
CA VAL A 52 -6.87 -13.73 -24.53
C VAL A 52 -7.12 -15.13 -25.12
N GLY A 53 -8.34 -15.37 -25.60
CA GLY A 53 -8.72 -16.64 -26.24
C GLY A 53 -8.53 -17.84 -25.31
N ASP A 54 -7.81 -18.86 -25.78
CA ASP A 54 -7.53 -20.09 -25.02
C ASP A 54 -6.66 -19.86 -23.77
N TYR A 55 -6.03 -18.68 -23.67
CA TYR A 55 -5.23 -18.24 -22.53
C TYR A 55 -5.92 -17.16 -21.69
N ALA A 56 -7.25 -17.04 -21.81
CA ALA A 56 -8.03 -16.08 -21.03
C ALA A 56 -7.77 -16.26 -19.51
N PRO A 57 -7.76 -15.16 -18.74
CA PRO A 57 -7.44 -15.22 -17.31
C PRO A 57 -8.54 -15.94 -16.53
N VAL A 58 -8.14 -16.92 -15.73
CA VAL A 58 -9.03 -17.68 -14.83
C VAL A 58 -8.82 -17.28 -13.38
N ASP A 59 -9.85 -17.45 -12.55
CA ASP A 59 -9.73 -17.23 -11.11
C ASP A 59 -8.66 -18.15 -10.50
N GLY A 60 -7.90 -17.61 -9.53
CA GLY A 60 -6.73 -18.27 -8.94
C GLY A 60 -5.41 -17.93 -9.64
N MET A 61 -5.42 -17.32 -10.83
CA MET A 61 -4.20 -16.93 -11.54
C MET A 61 -3.49 -15.78 -10.83
N LEU A 62 -2.17 -15.88 -10.66
CA LEU A 62 -1.31 -14.84 -10.08
C LEU A 62 -0.44 -14.18 -11.15
N THR A 63 -0.35 -12.85 -11.08
CA THR A 63 0.46 -12.05 -12.02
C THR A 63 1.27 -10.99 -11.30
N TRP A 64 2.52 -10.78 -11.76
CA TRP A 64 3.38 -9.68 -11.36
C TRP A 64 3.44 -8.63 -12.46
N LEU A 65 3.08 -7.39 -12.14
CA LEU A 65 3.17 -6.24 -13.01
C LEU A 65 4.46 -5.46 -12.70
N ASP A 66 5.33 -5.31 -13.70
CA ASP A 66 6.67 -4.76 -13.48
C ASP A 66 6.71 -3.22 -13.43
N ASP A 67 5.82 -2.53 -14.14
CA ASP A 67 5.68 -1.07 -14.12
C ASP A 67 5.31 -0.51 -12.74
N VAL A 68 4.34 -1.16 -12.08
CA VAL A 68 3.83 -0.74 -10.76
C VAL A 68 4.35 -1.60 -9.61
N LYS A 69 5.24 -2.57 -9.92
CA LYS A 69 5.81 -3.55 -8.99
C LYS A 69 4.72 -4.19 -8.11
N ARG A 70 3.73 -4.85 -8.71
CA ARG A 70 2.52 -5.32 -8.00
C ARG A 70 2.20 -6.78 -8.31
N LEU A 71 1.90 -7.55 -7.28
CA LEU A 71 1.34 -8.89 -7.38
C LEU A 71 -0.19 -8.80 -7.34
N GLU A 72 -0.86 -9.37 -8.35
CA GLU A 72 -2.31 -9.43 -8.47
C GLU A 72 -2.80 -10.87 -8.61
N LEU A 73 -3.90 -11.19 -7.94
CA LEU A 73 -4.64 -12.45 -8.01
C LEU A 73 -5.97 -12.22 -8.73
N ARG A 74 -6.32 -13.09 -9.68
CA ARG A 74 -7.64 -13.10 -10.29
C ARG A 74 -8.65 -13.75 -9.33
N VAL A 75 -9.68 -13.02 -8.91
CA VAL A 75 -10.75 -13.51 -8.05
C VAL A 75 -12.09 -12.96 -8.54
N SER A 76 -13.07 -13.83 -8.70
CA SER A 76 -14.44 -13.48 -9.13
C SER A 76 -14.46 -12.67 -10.44
N GLY A 77 -13.59 -13.01 -11.39
CA GLY A 77 -13.51 -12.30 -12.66
C GLY A 77 -12.94 -10.89 -12.57
N ALA A 78 -12.28 -10.52 -11.47
CA ALA A 78 -11.56 -9.26 -11.29
C ALA A 78 -10.11 -9.52 -10.85
N TRP A 79 -9.20 -8.58 -11.13
CA TRP A 79 -7.84 -8.63 -10.59
C TRP A 79 -7.80 -7.89 -9.26
N SER A 80 -7.40 -8.58 -8.20
CA SER A 80 -7.24 -8.03 -6.86
C SER A 80 -5.76 -7.96 -6.50
N VAL A 81 -5.34 -6.89 -5.82
CA VAL A 81 -3.96 -6.67 -5.42
C VAL A 81 -3.65 -7.51 -4.18
N VAL A 82 -2.62 -8.35 -4.25
CA VAL A 82 -2.15 -9.19 -3.12
C VAL A 82 -0.96 -8.56 -2.42
N ALA A 83 -0.04 -7.99 -3.19
CA ALA A 83 1.13 -7.34 -2.65
C ALA A 83 1.57 -6.21 -3.57
N VAL A 84 2.05 -5.13 -2.98
CA VAL A 84 2.81 -4.09 -3.68
C VAL A 84 4.27 -4.21 -3.28
N GLY A 85 5.17 -3.99 -4.24
CA GLY A 85 6.60 -3.93 -4.02
C GLY A 85 6.94 -2.86 -2.99
N ASN A 86 8.16 -2.94 -2.44
CA ASN A 86 8.64 -1.99 -1.45
C ASN A 86 8.56 -0.56 -1.97
N ARG A 87 7.52 0.19 -1.58
CA ARG A 87 7.39 1.60 -1.92
C ARG A 87 8.29 2.40 -0.98
N ALA A 88 9.24 3.13 -1.57
CA ALA A 88 10.11 4.04 -0.84
C ALA A 88 9.28 5.04 -0.04
N TRP A 89 9.79 5.40 1.14
CA TRP A 89 9.19 6.44 1.96
C TRP A 89 9.40 7.81 1.30
N THR A 90 8.34 8.61 1.27
CA THR A 90 8.36 9.97 0.75
C THR A 90 8.21 10.95 1.91
N THR A 91 9.14 11.89 2.06
CA THR A 91 9.08 12.95 3.08
C THR A 91 7.99 13.95 2.76
N ILE A 92 7.16 14.27 3.75
CA ILE A 92 6.07 15.25 3.63
C ILE A 92 6.65 16.64 3.86
N GLY A 93 6.48 17.55 2.90
CA GLY A 93 6.80 18.96 3.11
C GLY A 93 5.93 19.56 4.22
N LEU A 94 6.55 20.13 5.25
CA LEU A 94 5.84 20.70 6.39
C LEU A 94 5.52 22.19 6.19
N ALA A 95 4.32 22.60 6.63
CA ALA A 95 3.92 24.00 6.70
C ALA A 95 4.80 24.78 7.70
N SER A 96 4.86 26.10 7.53
CA SER A 96 5.71 26.97 8.35
C SER A 96 5.42 26.84 9.85
N GLY A 97 6.49 26.84 10.65
CA GLY A 97 6.45 26.69 12.11
C GLY A 97 6.43 25.25 12.61
N TRP A 98 6.46 24.26 11.72
CA TRP A 98 6.69 22.85 12.05
C TRP A 98 8.06 22.40 11.55
N SER A 99 8.71 21.52 12.30
CA SER A 99 9.93 20.84 11.86
C SER A 99 9.76 19.33 11.93
N HIS A 100 10.61 18.60 11.22
CA HIS A 100 10.69 17.14 11.34
C HIS A 100 11.36 16.70 12.64
N ASN A 101 11.36 15.39 12.88
CA ASN A 101 12.12 14.73 13.95
C ASN A 101 11.74 15.17 15.38
N GLY A 102 10.44 15.27 15.65
CA GLY A 102 9.94 15.43 17.01
C GLY A 102 10.23 14.22 17.90
N ASN A 103 10.90 14.45 19.03
CA ASN A 103 11.29 13.38 19.95
C ASN A 103 12.15 12.30 19.27
N ASP A 104 13.04 12.71 18.37
CA ASP A 104 14.01 11.83 17.67
C ASP A 104 13.39 10.63 16.94
N ASN A 105 12.15 10.79 16.45
CA ASN A 105 11.43 9.72 15.73
C ASN A 105 11.59 9.77 14.21
N GLY A 106 12.47 10.63 13.69
CA GLY A 106 12.71 10.83 12.26
C GLY A 106 11.68 11.71 11.56
N ASP A 107 11.89 11.91 10.27
CA ASP A 107 11.07 12.76 9.41
C ASP A 107 9.66 12.20 9.21
N LEU A 108 8.67 13.09 9.22
CA LEU A 108 7.30 12.76 8.83
C LEU A 108 7.29 12.32 7.37
N GLN A 109 6.98 11.05 7.17
CA GLN A 109 7.04 10.38 5.88
C GLN A 109 5.78 9.56 5.67
N TYR A 110 5.45 9.32 4.40
CA TYR A 110 4.41 8.40 4.01
C TYR A 110 4.89 7.39 2.97
N ARG A 111 4.16 6.29 2.86
CA ARG A 111 4.17 5.42 1.69
C ARG A 111 2.78 4.84 1.51
N ILE A 112 2.45 4.49 0.28
CA ILE A 112 1.22 3.76 -0.01
C ILE A 112 1.55 2.27 0.06
N VAL A 113 0.78 1.53 0.82
CA VAL A 113 0.86 0.08 0.96
C VAL A 113 -0.46 -0.54 0.54
N ASN A 114 -0.42 -1.81 0.16
CA ASN A 114 -1.64 -2.59 0.09
C ASN A 114 -1.87 -3.22 1.47
N LEU A 115 -3.00 -2.91 2.09
CA LEU A 115 -3.41 -3.49 3.35
C LEU A 115 -4.78 -4.14 3.13
N PHE A 116 -4.82 -5.47 3.22
CA PHE A 116 -6.04 -6.27 3.01
C PHE A 116 -6.71 -6.08 1.64
N GLY A 117 -5.93 -5.90 0.57
CA GLY A 117 -6.46 -5.71 -0.78
C GLY A 117 -6.83 -4.27 -1.12
N GLU A 118 -6.78 -3.35 -0.16
CA GLU A 118 -7.04 -1.92 -0.37
C GLU A 118 -5.75 -1.10 -0.33
N ASP A 119 -5.70 -0.05 -1.14
CA ASP A 119 -4.63 0.93 -1.06
C ASP A 119 -4.80 1.77 0.22
N THR A 120 -3.76 1.75 1.05
CA THR A 120 -3.73 2.41 2.35
C THR A 120 -2.47 3.25 2.43
N ILE A 121 -2.57 4.48 2.91
CA ILE A 121 -1.39 5.28 3.23
C ILE A 121 -0.93 4.94 4.64
N MET A 122 0.36 4.61 4.76
CA MET A 122 1.04 4.40 6.03
C MET A 122 1.92 5.61 6.30
N PHE A 123 1.81 6.19 7.50
CA PHE A 123 2.70 7.25 7.94
C PHE A 123 3.74 6.73 8.94
N ARG A 124 4.87 7.44 9.00
CA ARG A 124 5.88 7.29 10.05
C ARG A 124 6.55 8.62 10.35
N GLY A 125 7.35 8.62 11.39
CA GLY A 125 8.08 9.78 11.85
C GLY A 125 7.23 10.70 12.68
N SER A 126 7.72 11.93 12.81
CA SER A 126 7.17 12.88 13.76
C SER A 126 7.40 14.31 13.30
N ILE A 127 6.64 15.21 13.90
CA ILE A 127 6.80 16.64 13.76
C ILE A 127 7.07 17.26 15.14
N ALA A 128 7.82 18.34 15.15
CA ALA A 128 8.07 19.15 16.34
C ALA A 128 7.56 20.57 16.14
N ARG A 129 7.19 21.19 17.25
CA ARG A 129 6.92 22.62 17.33
C ARG A 129 7.47 23.16 18.64
N THR A 130 8.59 23.87 18.55
CA THR A 130 9.30 24.42 19.71
C THR A 130 8.64 25.69 20.24
N THR A 131 7.92 26.44 19.40
CA THR A 131 7.25 27.69 19.78
C THR A 131 5.78 27.73 19.34
N TRP A 132 4.93 28.18 20.25
CA TRP A 132 3.50 28.34 20.01
C TRP A 132 3.14 29.82 19.97
N PRO A 133 2.24 30.26 19.07
CA PRO A 133 1.73 31.62 19.12
C PRO A 133 0.96 31.86 20.42
N THR A 134 0.84 33.13 20.83
CA THR A 134 0.09 33.52 22.03
C THR A 134 -1.36 33.06 21.97
N SER A 135 -1.99 33.18 20.80
CA SER A 135 -3.32 32.62 20.50
C SER A 135 -3.16 31.37 19.65
N VAL A 136 -3.28 30.20 20.27
CA VAL A 136 -3.19 28.90 19.58
C VAL A 136 -4.52 28.57 18.90
N PRO A 137 -4.57 28.44 17.56
CA PRO A 137 -5.78 28.01 16.86
C PRO A 137 -6.15 26.57 17.22
N GLN A 138 -7.43 26.23 17.04
CA GLN A 138 -7.95 24.88 17.31
C GLN A 138 -7.43 23.82 16.33
N TRP A 139 -6.93 24.25 15.17
CA TRP A 139 -6.41 23.38 14.13
C TRP A 139 -5.28 24.04 13.34
N TRP A 140 -4.49 23.18 12.67
CA TRP A 140 -3.33 23.57 11.87
C TRP A 140 -3.27 22.75 10.60
N VAL A 141 -2.91 23.38 9.47
CA VAL A 141 -2.42 22.64 8.30
C VAL A 141 -0.98 22.21 8.56
N LEU A 142 -0.68 20.93 8.35
CA LEU A 142 0.66 20.37 8.52
C LEU A 142 1.46 20.32 7.22
N THR A 143 0.80 20.18 6.07
CA THR A 143 1.44 20.06 4.76
C THR A 143 1.72 21.42 4.14
N SER A 144 2.93 21.67 3.63
CA SER A 144 3.22 22.88 2.84
C SER A 144 2.63 22.83 1.44
N THR A 145 2.53 21.62 0.86
CA THR A 145 1.84 21.35 -0.40
C THR A 145 0.96 20.12 -0.24
N PRO A 146 -0.21 20.05 -0.90
CA PRO A 146 -1.05 18.86 -0.82
C PRO A 146 -0.31 17.64 -1.37
N LEU A 147 -0.51 16.48 -0.73
CA LEU A 147 0.06 15.21 -1.20
C LEU A 147 -0.39 14.89 -2.63
N PRO A 148 0.37 14.11 -3.42
CA PRO A 148 0.01 13.79 -4.81
C PRO A 148 -1.29 12.99 -4.88
N ALA A 149 -2.01 13.09 -6.01
CA ALA A 149 -3.35 12.49 -6.17
C ALA A 149 -3.42 10.99 -5.82
N ALA A 150 -2.38 10.21 -6.16
CA ALA A 150 -2.32 8.78 -5.84
C ALA A 150 -2.26 8.46 -4.34
N ALA A 151 -1.96 9.45 -3.49
CA ALA A 151 -1.88 9.31 -2.05
C ALA A 151 -3.10 9.88 -1.33
N ARG A 152 -4.08 10.46 -2.03
CA ARG A 152 -5.23 11.16 -1.44
C ARG A 152 -6.41 10.22 -1.21
N PRO A 153 -7.16 10.40 -0.11
CA PRO A 153 -8.34 9.61 0.10
C PRO A 153 -9.51 10.15 -0.74
N THR A 154 -10.46 9.30 -1.08
CA THR A 154 -11.69 9.67 -1.79
C THR A 154 -12.62 10.56 -0.97
N THR A 155 -12.61 10.39 0.35
CA THR A 155 -13.38 11.16 1.32
C THR A 155 -12.50 11.45 2.53
N LYS A 156 -12.83 12.51 3.31
CA LYS A 156 -12.04 12.87 4.49
C LYS A 156 -11.90 11.67 5.44
N ARG A 157 -10.67 11.39 5.85
CA ARG A 157 -10.37 10.39 6.88
C ARG A 157 -9.92 11.08 8.16
N THR A 158 -10.30 10.51 9.29
CA THR A 158 -9.92 11.03 10.62
C THR A 158 -9.27 9.91 11.41
N PHE A 159 -8.12 10.19 12.01
CA PHE A 159 -7.38 9.25 12.84
C PHE A 159 -6.71 9.97 14.02
N LEU A 160 -6.22 9.18 14.98
CA LEU A 160 -5.51 9.70 16.15
C LEU A 160 -4.00 9.56 15.96
N VAL A 161 -3.28 10.54 16.48
CA VAL A 161 -1.81 10.54 16.58
C VAL A 161 -1.41 10.77 18.03
N SER A 162 -0.34 10.15 18.48
CA SER A 162 0.20 10.40 19.81
C SER A 162 0.96 11.72 19.84
N CYS A 163 0.95 12.39 20.97
CA CYS A 163 1.73 13.61 21.19
C CYS A 163 2.40 13.57 22.57
N SER A 164 3.33 14.48 22.77
CA SER A 164 3.96 14.64 24.07
C SER A 164 2.93 14.95 25.16
N ASP A 165 3.11 14.37 26.33
CA ASP A 165 2.45 14.75 27.59
C ASP A 165 3.12 15.97 28.25
N THR A 166 4.30 16.36 27.77
CA THR A 166 5.00 17.57 28.23
C THR A 166 4.33 18.79 27.60
N ASN A 167 3.99 19.79 28.40
CA ASN A 167 3.30 21.03 27.96
C ASN A 167 1.95 20.79 27.24
N SER A 168 1.34 19.63 27.48
CA SER A 168 0.06 19.25 26.90
C SER A 168 -0.76 18.48 27.92
N ASP A 169 -2.02 18.87 28.13
CA ASP A 169 -3.00 18.10 28.91
C ASP A 169 -3.57 16.89 28.13
N ARG A 170 -3.07 16.64 26.92
CA ARG A 170 -3.46 15.53 26.02
C ARG A 170 -2.25 14.71 25.61
N ILE A 171 -2.47 13.41 25.48
CA ILE A 171 -1.50 12.44 24.96
C ILE A 171 -1.80 11.97 23.53
N ALA A 172 -2.92 12.44 22.97
CA ALA A 172 -3.32 12.18 21.60
C ALA A 172 -4.03 13.39 20.99
N LEU A 173 -3.80 13.60 19.70
CA LEU A 173 -4.46 14.62 18.88
C LEU A 173 -5.22 13.97 17.74
N LYS A 174 -6.21 14.69 17.20
CA LYS A 174 -7.00 14.27 16.05
C LYS A 174 -6.32 14.78 14.79
N VAL A 175 -6.19 13.94 13.76
CA VAL A 175 -5.74 14.34 12.42
C VAL A 175 -6.86 14.10 11.43
N ASP A 176 -7.15 15.10 10.61
CA ASP A 176 -8.02 15.00 9.45
C ASP A 176 -7.14 14.98 8.20
N TYR A 177 -7.31 13.95 7.35
CA TYR A 177 -6.69 13.85 6.03
C TYR A 177 -7.76 14.07 4.96
N GLY A 178 -7.69 15.22 4.29
CA GLY A 178 -8.67 15.65 3.30
C GLY A 178 -8.49 15.01 1.93
N ALA A 179 -9.58 14.92 1.17
CA ALA A 179 -9.55 14.43 -0.22
C ALA A 179 -8.76 15.36 -1.17
N ASP A 180 -8.48 16.58 -0.74
CA ASP A 180 -7.58 17.53 -1.38
C ASP A 180 -6.09 17.21 -1.19
N GLY A 181 -5.77 16.26 -0.30
CA GLY A 181 -4.39 15.88 0.04
C GLY A 181 -3.78 16.70 1.17
N VAL A 182 -4.57 17.51 1.88
CA VAL A 182 -4.12 18.32 3.02
C VAL A 182 -4.26 17.54 4.31
N ILE A 183 -3.21 17.55 5.13
CA ILE A 183 -3.22 16.96 6.48
C ILE A 183 -3.42 18.09 7.50
N SER A 184 -4.47 17.98 8.31
CA SER A 184 -4.79 18.96 9.35
C SER A 184 -4.75 18.34 10.74
N LEU A 185 -4.03 18.98 11.66
CA LEU A 185 -3.95 18.60 13.07
C LEU A 185 -4.98 19.38 13.88
N TRP A 186 -5.69 18.70 14.77
CA TRP A 186 -6.75 19.25 15.61
C TRP A 186 -6.53 18.94 17.08
N GLY A 187 -7.08 19.79 17.94
CA GLY A 187 -7.06 19.58 19.39
C GLY A 187 -5.88 20.24 20.09
N THR A 188 -5.18 21.14 19.41
CA THR A 188 -4.25 22.09 20.03
C THR A 188 -5.01 23.22 20.71
N GLY A 189 -4.42 23.85 21.71
CA GLY A 189 -5.06 24.95 22.43
C GLY A 189 -4.16 25.58 23.49
N ALA A 190 -4.77 26.33 24.42
CA ALA A 190 -4.01 27.02 25.46
C ALA A 190 -3.27 26.04 26.41
N SER A 191 -3.90 24.90 26.73
CA SER A 191 -3.38 23.83 27.60
C SER A 191 -2.81 22.62 26.84
N ALA A 192 -3.03 22.53 25.52
CA ALA A 192 -2.57 21.43 24.66
C ALA A 192 -1.55 21.96 23.64
N LYS A 193 -0.27 22.04 24.06
CA LYS A 193 0.86 22.57 23.28
C LYS A 193 2.01 21.56 23.21
N PRO A 194 1.76 20.33 22.72
CA PRO A 194 2.78 19.30 22.76
C PRO A 194 3.99 19.72 21.89
N PRO A 195 5.23 19.63 22.41
CA PRO A 195 6.44 19.95 21.63
C PRO A 195 6.65 19.02 20.43
N TRP A 196 6.02 17.85 20.42
CA TRP A 196 6.08 16.89 19.32
C TRP A 196 4.77 16.12 19.14
N VAL A 197 4.55 15.64 17.91
CA VAL A 197 3.43 14.77 17.51
C VAL A 197 3.98 13.63 16.64
N SER A 198 3.63 12.39 16.96
CA SER A 198 4.13 11.19 16.30
C SER A 198 3.08 10.55 15.40
N PHE A 199 3.49 10.22 14.17
CA PHE A 199 2.66 9.56 13.16
C PHE A 199 3.04 8.08 12.98
N ASN A 200 3.96 7.58 13.81
CA ASN A 200 4.45 6.21 13.74
C ASN A 200 3.33 5.19 13.86
N GLY A 201 3.24 4.30 12.86
CA GLY A 201 2.28 3.19 12.85
C GLY A 201 0.85 3.60 12.55
N THR A 202 0.62 4.80 12.02
CA THR A 202 -0.72 5.23 11.58
C THR A 202 -0.99 4.80 10.14
N PHE A 203 -2.20 4.30 9.90
CA PHE A 203 -2.67 3.80 8.62
C PHE A 203 -4.01 4.45 8.30
N VAL A 204 -4.20 4.84 7.04
CA VAL A 204 -5.41 5.50 6.57
C VAL A 204 -5.80 4.93 5.21
N SER A 205 -7.05 4.50 5.05
CA SER A 205 -7.56 4.05 3.75
C SER A 205 -7.66 5.20 2.76
N LEU A 206 -7.28 4.95 1.50
CA LEU A 206 -7.40 5.91 0.40
C LEU A 206 -8.79 5.78 -0.26
#